data_AF-A0A0K2SHH6-F1
#
_entry.id   AF-A0A0K2SHH6-F1
#
_cell.length_a   1.000
_cell.length_b   1.000
_cell.length_c   1.000
_cell.angle_alpha   90.00
_cell.angle_beta   90.00
_cell.angle_gamma   90.00
#
_symmetry.space_group_name_H-M   'P 1'
#
loop_
_entity.id
_entity.type
_entity.pdbx_description
1 polymer ?
#
loop_
_entity_poly.entity_id
_entity_poly.type
_entity_poly.pdbx_seq_one_letter_code
_entity_poly.pdbx_strand_id
1 'polypeptide(L)'
;MQSLGSFDRLIGQIHGILGEVLLGAAVFGILVALGEIGAGREPRWSRRFLGALSIVLALQWLLGVANYVLAPPLRRPELGHPGLMTVLVGFVQWGNGRLRRGGERAGWLVAGLLAVTAAAMYMGMQMVR
;
A
#
# COMPACT_ATOMS: atom_id res chain seq x y z
N MET A 1 5.23 33.73 5.18
CA MET A 1 5.99 32.46 5.26
C MET A 1 5.46 31.45 6.29
N GLN A 2 4.38 31.73 7.05
CA GLN A 2 3.82 30.77 8.04
C GLN A 2 2.95 29.64 7.44
N SER A 3 2.45 29.74 6.21
CA SER A 3 1.50 28.76 5.65
C SER A 3 2.13 27.46 5.13
N LEU A 4 3.44 27.46 4.82
CA LEU A 4 4.13 26.26 4.35
C LEU A 4 4.30 25.24 5.49
N GLY A 5 4.65 25.69 6.69
CA GLY A 5 4.86 24.80 7.84
C GLY A 5 3.59 24.17 8.43
N SER A 6 2.39 24.68 8.12
CA SER A 6 1.13 23.99 8.47
C SER A 6 0.74 22.96 7.41
N PHE A 7 0.99 23.26 6.13
CA PHE A 7 0.72 22.36 5.02
C PHE A 7 1.64 21.11 5.04
N ASP A 8 2.93 21.29 5.29
CA ASP A 8 3.88 20.18 5.39
C ASP A 8 3.54 19.22 6.55
N ARG A 9 3.10 19.77 7.69
CA ARG A 9 2.63 18.97 8.84
C ARG A 9 1.35 18.20 8.51
N LEU A 10 0.42 18.81 7.78
CA LEU A 10 -0.80 18.14 7.36
C LEU A 10 -0.51 16.97 6.43
N ILE A 11 0.39 17.15 5.46
CA ILE A 11 0.83 16.07 4.56
C ILE A 11 1.45 14.92 5.34
N GLY A 12 2.35 15.22 6.29
CA GLY A 12 2.96 14.20 7.15
C GLY A 12 1.94 13.42 7.99
N GLN A 13 0.94 14.12 8.56
CA GLN A 13 -0.13 13.48 9.33
C GLN A 13 -1.03 12.59 8.47
N ILE A 14 -1.45 13.09 7.30
CA ILE A 14 -2.26 12.31 6.35
C ILE A 14 -1.48 11.07 5.90
N HIS A 15 -0.19 11.22 5.57
CA HIS A 15 0.67 10.12 5.17
C HIS A 15 0.79 9.06 6.28
N GLY A 16 0.99 9.47 7.54
CA GLY A 16 1.06 8.54 8.67
C GLY A 16 -0.24 7.76 8.87
N ILE A 17 -1.38 8.47 8.94
CA ILE A 17 -2.70 7.86 9.15
C ILE A 17 -3.04 6.91 7.99
N LEU A 18 -2.77 7.32 6.75
CA LEU A 18 -3.06 6.50 5.58
C LEU A 18 -2.22 5.22 5.57
N GLY A 19 -0.99 5.26 6.10
CA GLY A 19 -0.14 4.08 6.30
C GLY A 19 -0.79 3.03 7.21
N GLU A 20 -1.33 3.43 8.36
CA GLU A 20 -2.00 2.51 9.29
C GLU A 20 -3.31 1.96 8.70
N VAL A 21 -4.11 2.83 8.09
CA VAL A 21 -5.38 2.43 7.46
C VAL A 21 -5.14 1.43 6.33
N LEU A 22 -4.13 1.66 5.50
CA LEU A 22 -3.78 0.75 4.41
C LEU A 22 -3.29 -0.61 4.90
N LEU A 23 -2.55 -0.68 6.02
CA LEU A 23 -2.20 -1.97 6.63
C LEU A 23 -3.46 -2.73 7.04
N GLY A 24 -4.37 -2.07 7.77
CA GLY A 24 -5.64 -2.67 8.18
C GLY A 24 -6.48 -3.12 6.98
N ALA A 25 -6.53 -2.30 5.93
CA ALA A 25 -7.20 -2.62 4.68
C ALA A 25 -6.58 -3.85 4.00
N ALA A 26 -5.25 -3.92 3.91
CA ALA A 26 -4.56 -5.08 3.33
C ALA A 26 -4.88 -6.36 4.10
N VAL A 27 -4.84 -6.34 5.43
CA VAL A 27 -5.20 -7.47 6.30
C VAL A 27 -6.66 -7.88 6.10
N PHE A 28 -7.59 -6.93 6.09
CA PHE A 28 -8.99 -7.20 5.80
C PHE A 28 -9.17 -7.89 4.44
N GLY A 29 -8.46 -7.39 3.42
CA GLY A 29 -8.45 -8.00 2.09
C GLY A 29 -7.96 -9.45 2.10
N ILE A 30 -6.94 -9.79 2.91
CA ILE A 30 -6.46 -11.17 3.06
C ILE A 30 -7.60 -12.05 3.57
N LEU A 31 -8.30 -11.63 4.62
CA LEU A 31 -9.40 -12.40 5.21
C LEU A 31 -10.53 -12.63 4.21
N VAL A 32 -10.89 -11.59 3.44
CA VAL A 32 -11.90 -11.72 2.38
C VAL A 32 -11.44 -12.71 1.30
N ALA A 33 -10.20 -12.61 0.83
CA ALA A 33 -9.66 -13.51 -0.18
C ALA A 33 -9.62 -14.97 0.30
N LEU A 34 -9.20 -15.21 1.54
CA LEU A 34 -9.20 -16.54 2.15
C LEU A 34 -10.62 -17.11 2.31
N GLY A 35 -11.59 -16.27 2.68
CA GLY A 35 -12.99 -16.67 2.73
C GLY A 35 -13.55 -17.06 1.37
N GLU A 36 -13.24 -16.31 0.30
CA GLU A 36 -13.63 -16.65 -1.06
C GLU A 36 -12.98 -17.97 -1.52
N ILE A 37 -11.69 -18.18 -1.22
CA ILE A 37 -10.96 -19.43 -1.52
C ILE A 37 -11.59 -20.62 -0.78
N GLY A 38 -11.81 -20.50 0.53
CA GLY A 38 -12.37 -21.57 1.36
C GLY A 38 -13.79 -21.95 0.94
N ALA A 39 -14.56 -21.00 0.39
CA ALA A 39 -15.87 -21.25 -0.17
C ALA A 39 -15.85 -21.78 -1.62
N GLY A 40 -14.66 -21.98 -2.23
CA GLY A 40 -14.52 -22.40 -3.62
C GLY A 40 -15.06 -21.38 -4.63
N ARG A 41 -15.13 -20.09 -4.25
CA ARG A 41 -15.72 -19.02 -5.07
C ARG A 41 -14.63 -18.33 -5.89
N GLU A 42 -15.04 -17.76 -7.02
CA GLU A 42 -14.18 -16.82 -7.72
C GLU A 42 -13.84 -15.62 -6.80
N PRO A 43 -12.59 -15.16 -6.78
CA PRO A 43 -12.14 -14.04 -5.94
C PRO A 43 -12.58 -12.71 -6.57
N ARG A 44 -13.88 -12.44 -6.60
CA ARG A 44 -14.44 -11.26 -7.29
C ARG A 44 -14.31 -10.02 -6.41
N TRP A 45 -14.64 -10.16 -5.13
CA TRP A 45 -14.58 -9.05 -4.19
C TRP A 45 -13.15 -8.73 -3.83
N SER A 46 -12.33 -9.74 -3.55
CA SER A 46 -10.91 -9.56 -3.26
C SER A 46 -10.12 -8.99 -4.45
N ARG A 47 -10.45 -9.33 -5.71
CA ARG A 47 -9.85 -8.68 -6.90
C ARG A 47 -10.20 -7.20 -7.00
N ARG A 48 -11.47 -6.84 -6.85
CA ARG A 48 -11.91 -5.42 -6.87
C ARG A 48 -11.25 -4.63 -5.75
N PHE A 49 -11.20 -5.22 -4.56
CA PHE A 49 -10.57 -4.63 -3.39
C PHE A 49 -9.07 -4.39 -3.62
N LEU A 50 -8.33 -5.38 -4.13
CA LEU A 50 -6.92 -5.22 -4.48
C LEU A 50 -6.70 -4.10 -5.52
N GLY A 51 -7.61 -3.96 -6.49
CA GLY A 51 -7.57 -2.86 -7.45
C GLY A 51 -7.70 -1.49 -6.78
N ALA A 52 -8.67 -1.33 -5.88
CA ALA A 52 -8.83 -0.10 -5.11
C ALA A 52 -7.61 0.16 -4.21
N LEU A 53 -7.14 -0.87 -3.50
CA LEU A 53 -5.96 -0.81 -2.63
C LEU A 53 -4.71 -0.36 -3.41
N SER A 54 -4.53 -0.87 -4.63
CA SER A 54 -3.40 -0.49 -5.49
C SER A 54 -3.40 1.01 -5.84
N ILE A 55 -4.57 1.63 -6.02
CA ILE A 55 -4.68 3.06 -6.31
C ILE A 55 -4.33 3.87 -5.06
N VAL A 56 -4.90 3.50 -3.91
CA VAL A 56 -4.65 4.19 -2.64
C VAL A 56 -3.18 4.05 -2.22
N LEU A 57 -2.56 2.89 -2.46
CA LEU A 57 -1.14 2.66 -2.23
C LEU A 57 -0.25 3.55 -3.11
N ALA A 58 -0.63 3.75 -4.38
CA ALA A 58 0.09 4.69 -5.27
C ALA A 58 -0.05 6.14 -4.79
N LEU A 59 -1.23 6.54 -4.31
CA LEU A 59 -1.43 7.86 -3.68
C LEU A 59 -0.58 8.02 -2.42
N GLN A 60 -0.52 6.99 -1.58
CA GLN A 60 0.31 6.99 -0.38
C GLN A 60 1.79 7.12 -0.71
N TRP A 61 2.26 6.45 -1.76
CA TRP A 61 3.62 6.60 -2.27
C TRP A 61 3.88 8.02 -2.78
N LEU A 62 2.97 8.60 -3.59
CA LEU A 62 3.09 9.98 -4.07
C LEU A 62 3.18 10.98 -2.92
N LEU A 63 2.37 10.80 -1.88
CA LEU A 63 2.42 11.62 -0.66
C LEU A 63 3.76 11.46 0.07
N GLY A 64 4.29 10.24 0.17
CA GLY A 64 5.60 9.97 0.75
C GLY A 64 6.75 10.62 -0.02
N VAL A 65 6.71 10.55 -1.36
CA VAL A 65 7.69 11.23 -2.23
C VAL A 65 7.58 12.74 -2.09
N ALA A 66 6.36 13.30 -2.12
CA ALA A 66 6.15 14.72 -1.91
C ALA A 66 6.69 15.18 -0.55
N ASN A 67 6.40 14.43 0.51
CA ASN A 67 6.93 14.71 1.84
C ASN A 67 8.46 14.66 1.87
N TYR A 68 9.09 13.68 1.21
CA TYR A 68 10.55 13.58 1.13
C TYR A 68 11.19 14.76 0.37
N VAL A 69 10.62 15.13 -0.78
CA VAL A 69 11.14 16.22 -1.63
C VAL A 69 10.97 17.58 -0.95
N LEU A 70 9.83 17.80 -0.30
CA LEU A 70 9.50 19.05 0.38
C LEU A 70 10.15 19.15 1.78
N ALA A 71 10.57 18.03 2.39
CA ALA A 71 11.21 18.04 3.69
C ALA A 71 12.57 18.77 3.68
N PRO A 72 12.86 19.59 4.73
CA PRO A 72 14.17 20.19 4.92
C PRO A 72 15.27 19.13 4.96
N PRO A 73 16.49 19.39 4.45
CA PRO A 73 17.57 18.39 4.33
C PRO A 73 17.89 17.65 5.63
N LEU A 74 17.80 18.33 6.78
CA LEU A 74 18.08 17.78 8.11
C LEU A 74 16.97 16.86 8.66
N ARG A 75 15.82 16.76 7.99
CA ARG A 75 14.66 15.95 8.40
C ARG A 75 14.21 14.97 7.32
N ARG A 76 15.01 14.75 6.28
CA ARG A 76 14.66 13.81 5.22
C ARG A 76 14.72 12.39 5.77
N PRO A 77 13.64 11.59 5.64
CA PRO A 77 13.68 10.19 6.02
C PRO A 77 14.70 9.44 5.15
N GLU A 78 15.29 8.38 5.69
CA GLU A 78 16.26 7.57 4.95
C GLU A 78 15.63 7.00 3.67
N LEU A 79 16.42 6.92 2.59
CA LEU A 79 15.98 6.45 1.26
C LEU A 79 15.45 5.01 1.26
N GLY A 80 15.70 4.23 2.32
CA GLY A 80 15.18 2.87 2.48
C GLY A 80 13.65 2.80 2.44
N HIS A 81 12.96 3.74 3.10
CA HIS A 81 11.49 3.73 3.17
C HIS A 81 10.83 4.09 1.81
N PRO A 82 11.22 5.17 1.10
CA PRO A 82 10.74 5.44 -0.26
C PRO A 82 11.09 4.34 -1.27
N GLY A 83 12.29 3.76 -1.15
CA GLY A 83 12.73 2.66 -2.02
C GLY A 83 11.84 1.43 -1.88
N LEU A 84 11.57 0.99 -0.64
CA LEU A 84 10.68 -0.14 -0.35
C LEU A 84 9.26 0.11 -0.88
N MET A 85 8.72 1.31 -0.66
CA MET A 85 7.38 1.66 -1.15
C MET A 85 7.28 1.67 -2.68
N THR A 86 8.33 2.10 -3.37
CA THR A 86 8.39 2.09 -4.85
C THR A 86 8.33 0.66 -5.38
N VAL A 87 9.14 -0.24 -4.81
CA VAL A 87 9.14 -1.67 -5.16
C VAL A 87 7.77 -2.29 -4.89
N LEU A 88 7.19 -1.97 -3.73
CA LEU A 88 5.89 -2.49 -3.34
C LEU A 88 4.76 -2.05 -4.30
N VAL A 89 4.68 -0.76 -4.65
CA VAL A 89 3.69 -0.26 -5.61
C VAL A 89 3.85 -0.96 -6.95
N GLY A 90 5.07 -1.08 -7.46
CA GLY A 90 5.34 -1.77 -8.72
C GLY A 90 4.92 -3.24 -8.69
N PHE A 91 5.23 -3.93 -7.59
CA PHE A 91 4.85 -5.33 -7.38
C PHE A 91 3.32 -5.54 -7.35
N VAL A 92 2.61 -4.70 -6.59
CA VAL A 92 1.13 -4.78 -6.49
C VAL A 92 0.47 -4.48 -7.84
N GLN A 93 0.95 -3.47 -8.56
CA GLN A 93 0.42 -3.14 -9.89
C GLN A 93 0.68 -4.26 -10.91
N TRP A 94 1.88 -4.83 -10.91
CA TRP A 94 2.21 -5.99 -11.74
C TRP A 94 1.29 -7.18 -11.43
N GLY A 95 1.09 -7.48 -10.15
CA GLY A 95 0.23 -8.57 -9.69
C GLY A 95 -1.23 -8.35 -10.07
N ASN A 96 -1.73 -7.12 -9.92
CA ASN A 96 -3.07 -6.74 -10.35
C ASN A 96 -3.24 -6.89 -11.88
N GLY A 97 -2.22 -6.49 -12.67
CA GLY A 97 -2.20 -6.71 -14.11
C GLY A 97 -2.18 -8.20 -14.52
N ARG A 98 -1.53 -9.06 -13.74
CA ARG A 98 -1.57 -10.53 -13.90
C ARG A 98 -2.97 -11.09 -13.63
N LEU A 99 -3.65 -10.61 -12.60
CA LEU A 99 -5.00 -11.05 -12.25
C LEU A 99 -6.05 -10.73 -13.31
N ARG A 100 -5.86 -9.66 -14.09
CA ARG A 100 -6.71 -9.32 -15.23
C ARG A 100 -6.63 -10.35 -16.37
N ARG A 101 -5.57 -11.17 -16.42
CA ARG A 101 -5.37 -12.22 -17.44
C ARG A 101 -6.05 -13.55 -17.10
N GLY A 102 -6.69 -13.66 -15.94
CA GLY A 102 -7.45 -14.86 -15.53
C GLY A 102 -6.57 -16.05 -15.12
N GLY A 103 -7.19 -17.05 -14.50
CA GLY A 103 -6.56 -18.31 -14.11
C GLY A 103 -7.14 -18.92 -12.83
N GLU A 104 -7.04 -20.23 -12.70
CA GLU A 104 -7.58 -21.03 -11.58
C GLU A 104 -6.96 -20.64 -10.21
N ARG A 105 -5.75 -20.07 -10.23
CA ARG A 105 -5.01 -19.65 -9.02
C ARG A 105 -5.20 -18.17 -8.66
N ALA A 106 -6.17 -17.48 -9.27
CA ALA A 106 -6.39 -16.05 -9.04
C ALA A 106 -6.63 -15.73 -7.56
N GLY A 107 -7.31 -16.59 -6.81
CA GLY A 107 -7.63 -16.33 -5.40
C GLY A 107 -6.36 -16.30 -4.54
N TRP A 108 -5.53 -17.32 -4.68
CA TRP A 108 -4.25 -17.42 -4.00
C TRP A 108 -3.28 -16.29 -4.39
N LEU A 109 -3.29 -15.89 -5.66
CA LEU A 109 -2.49 -14.75 -6.10
C LEU A 109 -2.95 -13.45 -5.45
N VAL A 110 -4.27 -13.19 -5.35
CA VAL A 110 -4.80 -12.02 -4.62
C VAL A 110 -4.42 -12.05 -3.15
N ALA A 111 -4.64 -13.17 -2.47
CA ALA A 111 -4.31 -13.33 -1.06
C ALA A 111 -2.81 -13.10 -0.81
N GLY A 112 -1.95 -13.67 -1.66
CA GLY A 112 -0.50 -13.48 -1.59
C GLY A 112 -0.07 -12.03 -1.81
N LEU A 113 -0.65 -11.35 -2.81
CA LEU A 113 -0.37 -9.93 -3.06
C LEU A 113 -0.76 -9.06 -1.86
N LEU A 114 -1.92 -9.32 -1.25
CA LEU A 114 -2.39 -8.60 -0.07
C LEU A 114 -1.51 -8.88 1.16
N ALA A 115 -1.07 -10.13 1.34
CA ALA A 115 -0.15 -10.50 2.42
C ALA A 115 1.22 -9.83 2.29
N VAL A 116 1.83 -9.85 1.11
CA VAL A 116 3.10 -9.15 0.85
C VAL A 116 2.92 -7.64 1.06
N THR A 117 1.79 -7.08 0.62
CA THR A 117 1.48 -5.66 0.86
C THR A 117 1.43 -5.35 2.35
N ALA A 118 0.65 -6.10 3.13
CA ALA A 118 0.55 -5.91 4.57
C ALA A 118 1.93 -6.02 5.26
N ALA A 119 2.72 -7.03 4.93
CA ALA A 119 4.05 -7.23 5.50
C ALA A 119 5.00 -6.07 5.17
N ALA A 120 5.05 -5.64 3.90
CA ALA A 120 5.89 -4.54 3.47
C ALA A 120 5.46 -3.20 4.11
N MET A 121 4.16 -2.96 4.25
CA MET A 121 3.64 -1.78 4.94
C MET A 121 4.00 -1.79 6.43
N TYR A 122 3.86 -2.94 7.09
CA TYR A 122 4.28 -3.08 8.48
C TYR A 122 5.78 -2.81 8.64
N MET A 123 6.63 -3.42 7.81
CA MET A 123 8.07 -3.15 7.81
C MET A 123 8.38 -1.67 7.55
N GLY A 124 7.72 -1.06 6.56
CA GLY A 124 7.88 0.35 6.25
C GLY A 124 7.55 1.25 7.43
N MET A 125 6.52 0.93 8.22
CA MET A 125 6.19 1.68 9.44
C MET A 125 7.22 1.49 10.55
N GLN A 126 7.82 0.31 10.70
CA GLN A 126 8.89 0.10 11.69
C GLN A 126 10.18 0.86 11.34
N MET A 127 10.42 1.15 10.05
CA MET A 127 11.59 1.94 9.62
C MET A 127 11.46 3.44 9.90
N VAL A 128 10.26 3.93 10.22
CA VAL A 128 9.97 5.36 10.43
C VAL A 128 9.74 5.69 11.91
N ARG A 129 9.62 4.67 12.78
CA ARG A 129 9.52 4.80 14.24
C ARG A 129 10.89 4.90 14.88
#